data_AF-A0A2D3VY12-F1
#
_entry.id   AF-A0A2D3VY12-F1
#
_cell.length_a   1.000
_cell.length_b   1.000
_cell.length_c   1.000
_cell.angle_alpha   90.00
_cell.angle_beta   90.00
_cell.angle_gamma   90.00
#
_symmetry.space_group_name_H-M   'P 1'
#
loop_
_entity.id
_entity.type
_entity.pdbx_description
1 polymer ?
#
loop_
_entity_poly.entity_id
_entity_poly.type
_entity_poly.pdbx_seq_one_letter_code
_entity_poly.pdbx_strand_id
1 'polypeptide(L)'
;MKENIETLLRTIHTHFLDEEKQYSEFENSDVEYFAGCMLYNHFAFSKALENLKTMDLSYDFLSAFSDAEFGALEQIVQSIVFEDEVQKLLFLQKFIQESKTKYTKSELYLLERLEYHINAMAQRYEKNTEVVHIDFQNPLLRK
;
A
#
# COMPACT_ATOMS: atom_id res chain seq x y z
N MET A 1 -15.43 -4.43 -7.98
CA MET A 1 -14.34 -4.58 -6.98
C MET A 1 -13.16 -5.36 -7.55
N LYS A 2 -13.28 -6.68 -7.80
CA LYS A 2 -12.20 -7.46 -8.41
C LYS A 2 -11.74 -6.86 -9.76
N GLU A 3 -12.70 -6.48 -10.61
CA GLU A 3 -12.44 -5.82 -11.90
C GLU A 3 -11.72 -4.46 -11.74
N ASN A 4 -11.99 -3.71 -10.67
CA ASN A 4 -11.35 -2.41 -10.44
C ASN A 4 -9.90 -2.59 -10.02
N ILE A 5 -9.61 -3.62 -9.22
CA ILE A 5 -8.24 -3.98 -8.81
C ILE A 5 -7.44 -4.49 -10.01
N GLU A 6 -8.03 -5.38 -10.80
CA GLU A 6 -7.41 -5.84 -12.04
C GLU A 6 -7.16 -4.68 -13.00
N THR A 7 -8.07 -3.71 -13.06
CA THR A 7 -7.90 -2.50 -13.86
C THR A 7 -6.77 -1.63 -13.30
N LEU A 8 -6.69 -1.41 -11.99
CA LEU A 8 -5.61 -0.68 -11.34
C LEU A 8 -4.24 -1.30 -11.68
N LEU A 9 -4.10 -2.60 -11.40
CA LEU A 9 -2.86 -3.34 -11.67
C LEU A 9 -2.51 -3.32 -13.15
N ARG A 10 -3.49 -3.57 -14.03
CA ARG A 10 -3.26 -3.56 -15.48
C ARG A 10 -2.80 -2.19 -15.95
N THR A 11 -3.37 -1.10 -15.45
CA THR A 11 -2.96 0.26 -15.84
C THR A 11 -1.52 0.53 -15.43
N ILE A 12 -1.14 0.21 -14.19
CA ILE A 12 0.22 0.41 -13.69
C ILE A 12 1.22 -0.48 -14.44
N HIS A 13 0.93 -1.78 -14.56
CA HIS A 13 1.76 -2.72 -15.33
C HIS A 13 1.94 -2.24 -16.78
N THR A 14 0.85 -1.84 -17.45
CA THR A 14 0.91 -1.34 -18.83
C THR A 14 1.76 -0.08 -18.96
N HIS A 15 1.72 0.83 -17.96
CA HIS A 15 2.56 2.01 -17.95
C HIS A 15 4.05 1.65 -17.92
N PHE A 16 4.44 0.71 -17.06
CA PHE A 16 5.83 0.27 -16.94
C PHE A 16 6.28 -0.78 -17.97
N LEU A 17 5.42 -1.20 -18.91
CA LEU A 17 5.88 -1.94 -20.10
C LEU A 17 6.74 -1.08 -21.03
N ASP A 18 6.59 0.25 -20.95
CA ASP A 18 7.46 1.22 -21.62
C ASP A 18 8.71 1.45 -20.75
N GLU A 19 9.86 0.93 -21.18
CA GLU A 19 11.12 1.03 -20.43
C GLU A 19 11.53 2.48 -20.15
N GLU A 20 11.18 3.43 -21.02
CA GLU A 20 11.45 4.87 -20.82
C GLU A 20 10.64 5.47 -19.66
N LYS A 21 9.59 4.79 -19.23
CA LYS A 21 8.76 5.18 -18.08
C LYS A 21 9.17 4.48 -16.79
N GLN A 22 10.07 3.51 -16.85
CA GLN A 22 10.59 2.84 -15.66
C GLN A 22 11.59 3.75 -14.93
N TYR A 23 11.56 3.72 -13.61
CA TYR A 23 12.62 4.28 -12.79
C TYR A 23 13.77 3.27 -12.64
N SER A 24 14.96 3.75 -12.25
CA SER A 24 16.21 3.00 -12.39
C SER A 24 16.31 1.68 -11.62
N GLU A 25 15.54 1.52 -10.54
CA GLU A 25 15.52 0.31 -9.69
C GLU A 25 14.20 -0.47 -9.82
N PHE A 26 13.46 -0.27 -10.92
CA PHE A 26 12.15 -0.90 -11.12
C PHE A 26 12.22 -2.43 -11.10
N GLU A 27 11.42 -3.03 -10.23
CA GLU A 27 11.09 -4.45 -10.24
C GLU A 27 9.59 -4.64 -10.53
N ASN A 28 9.20 -5.72 -11.21
CA ASN A 28 7.80 -5.96 -11.55
C ASN A 28 6.89 -6.08 -10.31
N SER A 29 7.44 -6.59 -9.21
CA SER A 29 6.80 -6.68 -7.89
C SER A 29 6.43 -5.32 -7.29
N ASP A 30 7.10 -4.26 -7.72
CA ASP A 30 6.87 -2.91 -7.20
C ASP A 30 5.46 -2.43 -7.56
N VAL A 31 4.91 -2.90 -8.68
CA VAL A 31 3.54 -2.58 -9.10
C VAL A 31 2.52 -3.01 -8.05
N GLU A 32 2.55 -4.27 -7.62
CA GLU A 32 1.65 -4.78 -6.58
C GLU A 32 1.94 -4.13 -5.22
N TYR A 33 3.21 -3.82 -4.92
CA TYR A 33 3.56 -3.11 -3.69
C TYR A 33 2.93 -1.71 -3.66
N PHE A 34 3.17 -0.88 -4.68
CA PHE A 34 2.65 0.49 -4.72
C PHE A 34 1.14 0.53 -4.85
N ALA A 35 0.53 -0.37 -5.62
CA ALA A 35 -0.93 -0.53 -5.63
C ALA A 35 -1.46 -0.87 -4.23
N GLY A 36 -0.78 -1.76 -3.50
CA GLY A 36 -1.10 -2.10 -2.12
C GLY A 36 -0.98 -0.90 -1.16
N CYS A 37 0.05 -0.07 -1.33
CA CYS A 37 0.23 1.17 -0.57
C CYS A 37 -0.89 2.19 -0.87
N MET A 38 -1.26 2.36 -2.14
CA MET A 38 -2.38 3.25 -2.52
C MET A 38 -3.70 2.80 -1.88
N LEU A 39 -3.98 1.49 -1.92
CA LEU A 39 -5.16 0.90 -1.27
C LEU A 39 -5.12 1.09 0.25
N TYR A 40 -3.98 0.82 0.88
CA TYR A 40 -3.79 1.03 2.32
C TYR A 40 -4.09 2.48 2.72
N ASN A 41 -3.53 3.44 1.98
CA ASN A 41 -3.74 4.87 2.23
C ASN A 41 -5.20 5.27 2.05
N HIS A 42 -5.86 4.75 1.02
CA HIS A 42 -7.28 5.00 0.77
C HIS A 42 -8.19 4.42 1.86
N PHE A 43 -7.86 3.24 2.38
CA PHE A 43 -8.68 2.56 3.38
C PHE A 43 -8.69 3.24 4.74
N ALA A 44 -7.66 4.03 5.06
CA ALA A 44 -7.58 4.93 6.21
C ALA A 44 -7.96 4.27 7.55
N PHE A 45 -7.28 3.16 7.88
CA PHE A 45 -7.58 2.32 9.05
C PHE A 45 -7.51 3.09 10.38
N SER A 46 -8.60 3.06 11.14
CA SER A 46 -8.71 3.74 12.44
C SER A 46 -7.70 3.26 13.49
N LYS A 47 -7.31 1.98 13.47
CA LYS A 47 -6.34 1.39 14.42
C LYS A 47 -4.88 1.42 13.92
N ALA A 48 -4.58 2.15 12.85
CA ALA A 48 -3.20 2.43 12.44
C ALA A 48 -2.52 3.36 13.47
N LEU A 49 -1.24 3.12 13.78
CA LEU A 49 -0.45 4.07 14.57
C LEU A 49 -0.32 5.39 13.78
N GLU A 50 -0.19 6.52 14.48
CA GLU A 50 -0.08 7.83 13.82
C GLU A 50 1.02 7.90 12.77
N ASN A 51 2.20 7.36 13.08
CA ASN A 51 3.34 7.31 12.17
C ASN A 51 3.20 6.26 11.04
N LEU A 52 2.09 5.53 11.01
CA LEU A 52 1.79 4.48 10.03
C LEU A 52 0.39 4.64 9.42
N LYS A 53 -0.23 5.82 9.57
CA LYS A 53 -1.55 6.11 8.96
C LYS A 53 -1.49 6.06 7.44
N THR A 54 -0.33 6.37 6.87
CA THR A 54 -0.06 6.28 5.45
C THR A 54 1.26 5.54 5.21
N MET A 55 1.35 4.92 4.04
CA MET A 55 2.55 4.37 3.45
C MET A 55 3.07 5.34 2.39
N ASP A 56 4.37 5.53 2.35
CA ASP A 56 5.03 6.32 1.31
C ASP A 56 4.96 5.59 -0.03
N LEU A 57 4.62 6.33 -1.08
CA LEU A 57 4.57 5.84 -2.46
C LEU A 57 5.87 6.04 -3.22
N SER A 58 6.94 6.54 -2.58
CA SER A 58 8.23 6.87 -3.21
C SER A 58 8.12 8.00 -4.23
N TYR A 59 9.13 8.88 -4.25
CA TYR A 59 9.21 9.93 -5.27
C TYR A 59 9.34 9.33 -6.68
N ASP A 60 10.13 8.27 -6.83
CA ASP A 60 10.45 7.71 -8.16
C ASP A 60 9.20 7.14 -8.83
N PHE A 61 8.40 6.37 -8.09
CA PHE A 61 7.12 5.86 -8.58
C PHE A 61 6.14 7.00 -8.89
N LEU A 62 6.01 8.00 -8.02
CA LEU A 62 5.13 9.15 -8.27
C LEU A 62 5.57 9.94 -9.51
N SER A 63 6.87 10.15 -9.68
CA SER A 63 7.44 10.93 -10.78
C SER A 63 7.37 10.23 -12.14
N ALA A 64 7.18 8.91 -12.16
CA ALA A 64 6.97 8.14 -13.38
C ALA A 64 5.61 8.47 -14.05
N PHE A 65 4.62 8.92 -13.27
CA PHE A 65 3.31 9.29 -13.79
C PHE A 65 3.18 10.81 -13.97
N SER A 66 2.52 11.22 -15.06
CA SER A 66 1.96 12.57 -15.11
C SER A 66 0.81 12.75 -14.12
N ASP A 67 0.52 13.99 -13.72
CA ASP A 67 -0.59 14.31 -12.81
C ASP A 67 -1.93 13.72 -13.29
N ALA A 68 -2.18 13.73 -14.60
CA ALA A 68 -3.40 13.20 -15.19
C ALA A 68 -3.46 11.66 -15.12
N GLU A 69 -2.34 10.97 -15.37
CA GLU A 69 -2.26 9.51 -15.23
C GLU A 69 -2.43 9.10 -13.76
N PHE A 70 -1.74 9.78 -12.84
CA PHE A 70 -1.84 9.49 -11.42
C PHE A 70 -3.25 9.74 -10.88
N GLY A 71 -3.87 10.85 -11.26
CA GLY A 71 -5.26 11.15 -10.89
C GLY A 71 -6.26 10.09 -11.39
N ALA A 72 -6.00 9.46 -12.54
CA ALA A 72 -6.82 8.34 -13.01
C ALA A 72 -6.63 7.08 -12.13
N LEU A 73 -5.42 6.80 -11.67
CA LEU A 73 -5.17 5.72 -10.70
C LEU A 73 -5.89 5.98 -9.38
N GLU A 74 -5.84 7.21 -8.87
CA GLU A 74 -6.56 7.62 -7.66
C GLU A 74 -8.06 7.41 -7.79
N GLN A 75 -8.66 7.74 -8.93
CA GLN A 75 -10.09 7.50 -9.19
C GLN A 75 -10.44 6.01 -9.14
N ILE A 76 -9.59 5.14 -9.71
CA ILE A 76 -9.79 3.69 -9.64
C ILE A 76 -9.71 3.23 -8.17
N VAL A 77 -8.71 3.68 -7.43
CA VAL A 77 -8.54 3.35 -6.00
C VAL A 77 -9.75 3.80 -5.18
N GLN A 78 -10.23 5.02 -5.37
CA GLN A 78 -11.39 5.57 -4.67
C GLN A 78 -12.70 4.80 -4.96
N SER A 79 -12.79 4.14 -6.11
CA SER A 79 -13.95 3.30 -6.46
C SER A 79 -13.98 1.97 -5.70
N ILE A 80 -12.90 1.61 -4.98
CA ILE A 80 -12.77 0.34 -4.27
C ILE A 80 -13.18 0.55 -2.82
N VAL A 81 -14.44 0.22 -2.53
CA VAL A 81 -15.06 0.41 -1.22
C VAL A 81 -15.45 -0.92 -0.58
N PHE A 82 -15.37 -0.96 0.75
CA PHE A 82 -15.74 -2.10 1.59
C PHE A 82 -16.64 -1.60 2.73
N GLU A 83 -17.47 -2.48 3.28
CA GLU A 83 -18.45 -2.11 4.31
C GLU A 83 -17.78 -1.76 5.64
N ASP A 84 -16.71 -2.47 5.99
CA ASP A 84 -16.01 -2.32 7.26
C ASP A 84 -14.49 -2.48 7.11
N GLU A 85 -13.75 -2.08 8.15
CA GLU A 85 -12.28 -2.13 8.16
C GLU A 85 -11.72 -3.56 8.22
N VAL A 86 -12.48 -4.53 8.74
CA VAL A 86 -12.06 -5.94 8.79
C VAL A 86 -12.05 -6.52 7.38
N GLN A 87 -13.06 -6.23 6.56
CA GLN A 87 -13.10 -6.60 5.15
C GLN A 87 -11.95 -5.97 4.36
N LYS A 88 -11.66 -4.68 4.56
CA LYS A 88 -10.51 -4.00 3.94
C LYS A 88 -9.19 -4.68 4.28
N LEU A 89 -9.01 -5.05 5.54
CA LEU A 89 -7.80 -5.70 6.05
C LEU A 89 -7.64 -7.11 5.46
N LEU A 90 -8.69 -7.93 5.51
CA LEU A 90 -8.70 -9.28 4.92
C LEU A 90 -8.42 -9.24 3.42
N PHE A 91 -8.99 -8.24 2.75
CA PHE A 91 -8.73 -8.01 1.34
C PHE A 91 -7.25 -7.71 1.08
N LEU A 92 -6.63 -6.77 1.82
CA LEU A 92 -5.21 -6.46 1.66
C LEU A 92 -4.31 -7.66 1.95
N GLN A 93 -4.58 -8.42 3.02
CA GLN A 93 -3.83 -9.63 3.33
C GLN A 93 -3.89 -10.63 2.18
N LYS A 94 -5.08 -10.88 1.64
CA LYS A 94 -5.26 -11.77 0.49
C LYS A 94 -4.59 -11.25 -0.77
N PHE A 95 -4.74 -9.96 -1.07
CA PHE A 95 -4.10 -9.30 -2.21
C PHE A 95 -2.57 -9.50 -2.17
N ILE A 96 -1.95 -9.35 -1.00
CA ILE A 96 -0.50 -9.54 -0.85
C ILE A 96 -0.12 -11.01 -1.01
N GLN A 97 -0.85 -11.94 -0.39
CA GLN A 97 -0.58 -13.37 -0.59
C GLN A 97 -0.64 -13.76 -2.07
N GLU A 98 -1.70 -13.34 -2.78
CA GLU A 98 -1.86 -13.61 -4.21
C GLU A 98 -0.73 -12.98 -5.02
N SER A 99 -0.34 -11.73 -4.70
CA SER A 99 0.75 -11.01 -5.38
C SER A 99 2.09 -11.71 -5.21
N LYS A 100 2.42 -12.18 -4.00
CA LYS A 100 3.69 -12.86 -3.72
C LYS A 100 3.85 -14.16 -4.51
N THR A 101 2.76 -14.82 -4.92
CA THR A 101 2.86 -16.05 -5.73
C THR A 101 3.38 -15.82 -7.16
N LYS A 102 3.41 -14.57 -7.62
CA LYS A 102 3.81 -14.19 -8.98
C LYS A 102 5.32 -14.00 -9.15
N TYR A 103 6.06 -13.80 -8.06
CA TYR A 103 7.41 -13.26 -8.09
C TYR A 103 8.43 -14.18 -7.43
N THR A 104 9.70 -13.99 -7.78
CA THR A 104 10.80 -14.71 -7.16
C THR A 104 11.11 -14.15 -5.78
N LYS A 105 11.79 -14.92 -4.93
CA LYS A 105 12.10 -14.52 -3.55
C LYS A 105 12.85 -13.18 -3.45
N SER A 106 13.73 -12.84 -4.40
CA SER A 106 14.46 -11.57 -4.40
C SER A 106 13.54 -10.35 -4.59
N GLU A 107 12.50 -10.50 -5.41
CA GLU A 107 11.53 -9.46 -5.75
C GLU A 107 10.46 -9.27 -4.64
N LEU A 108 10.42 -10.16 -3.64
CA LEU A 108 9.39 -10.11 -2.60
C LEU A 108 9.65 -9.09 -1.49
N TYR A 109 10.81 -8.44 -1.45
CA TYR A 109 11.21 -7.61 -0.32
C TYR A 109 10.17 -6.56 0.07
N LEU A 110 9.68 -5.78 -0.90
CA LEU A 110 8.70 -4.72 -0.62
C LEU A 110 7.31 -5.29 -0.26
N LEU A 111 6.90 -6.38 -0.92
CA LEU A 111 5.65 -7.07 -0.60
C LEU A 111 5.67 -7.69 0.81
N GLU A 112 6.80 -8.26 1.23
CA GLU A 112 7.00 -8.78 2.59
C GLU A 112 6.98 -7.66 3.63
N ARG A 113 7.55 -6.49 3.30
CA ARG A 113 7.48 -5.32 4.18
C ARG A 113 6.05 -4.81 4.35
N LEU A 114 5.29 -4.76 3.25
CA LEU A 114 3.88 -4.39 3.28
C LEU A 114 3.04 -5.42 4.04
N GLU A 115 3.28 -6.71 3.83
CA GLU A 115 2.66 -7.81 4.57
C GLU A 115 2.91 -7.70 6.07
N TYR A 116 4.15 -7.50 6.49
CA TYR A 116 4.52 -7.35 7.89
C TYR A 116 3.74 -6.21 8.55
N HIS A 117 3.66 -5.08 7.86
CA HIS A 117 2.92 -3.91 8.32
C HIS A 117 1.43 -4.19 8.49
N ILE A 118 0.80 -4.79 7.48
CA ILE A 118 -0.64 -5.12 7.49
C ILE A 118 -0.96 -6.19 8.54
N ASN A 119 -0.11 -7.20 8.72
CA ASN A 119 -0.29 -8.22 9.74
C ASN A 119 -0.13 -7.64 11.15
N ALA A 120 0.80 -6.71 11.37
CA ALA A 120 0.91 -6.01 12.65
C ALA A 120 -0.34 -5.17 12.96
N MET A 121 -0.94 -4.54 11.94
CA MET A 121 -2.23 -3.87 12.06
C MET A 121 -3.36 -4.87 12.37
N ALA A 122 -3.41 -6.01 11.68
CA ALA A 122 -4.43 -7.05 11.89
C ALA A 122 -4.48 -7.53 13.34
N GLN A 123 -3.32 -7.78 13.95
CA GLN A 123 -3.24 -8.19 15.35
C GLN A 123 -3.85 -7.16 16.32
N ARG A 124 -3.87 -5.87 15.98
CA ARG A 124 -4.54 -4.84 16.81
C ARG A 124 -6.05 -4.92 16.72
N TYR A 125 -6.58 -5.20 15.54
CA TYR A 125 -8.02 -5.45 15.36
C TYR A 125 -8.45 -6.71 16.12
N GLU A 126 -7.70 -7.81 16.01
CA GLU A 126 -7.97 -9.05 16.74
C GLU A 126 -7.98 -8.88 18.26
N LYS A 127 -7.02 -8.11 18.79
CA LYS A 127 -6.90 -7.84 20.23
C LYS A 127 -7.80 -6.71 20.70
N ASN A 128 -8.58 -6.10 19.80
CA ASN A 128 -9.31 -4.86 20.02
C ASN A 128 -8.49 -3.80 20.79
N THR A 129 -7.22 -3.64 20.41
CA THR A 129 -6.32 -2.70 21.08
C THR A 129 -6.61 -1.29 20.58
N GLU A 130 -6.73 -0.34 21.50
CA GLU A 130 -6.81 1.08 21.18
C GLU A 130 -5.43 1.64 20.84
N VAL A 131 -5.37 2.53 19.86
CA VAL A 131 -4.11 3.19 19.49
C VAL A 131 -3.78 4.21 20.58
N VAL A 132 -2.68 3.97 21.29
CA VAL A 132 -2.15 4.93 22.25
C VAL A 132 -1.30 5.94 21.49
N HIS A 133 -1.67 7.22 21.59
CA HIS A 133 -0.83 8.31 21.11
C HIS A 133 0.50 8.30 21.88
N ILE A 134 1.62 8.24 21.16
CA ILE A 134 2.95 8.30 21.75
C ILE A 134 3.46 9.72 21.55
N ASP A 135 3.49 10.50 22.63
CA ASP A 135 4.15 11.80 22.64
C ASP A 135 5.67 11.59 22.64
N PHE A 136 6.29 11.79 21.48
CA PHE A 136 7.75 11.79 21.36
C PHE A 136 8.30 13.09 21.94
N GLN A 137 8.38 13.16 23.28
CA GLN A 137 9.08 14.25 23.94
C GLN A 137 10.58 14.15 23.64
N ASN A 138 11.12 15.22 23.06
CA ASN A 138 12.56 15.38 22.86
C ASN A 138 13.28 15.08 24.20
N PRO A 139 14.15 14.06 24.25
CA PRO A 139 14.84 13.68 25.48
C PRO A 139 15.62 14.84 26.12
N LEU A 140 16.10 15.79 25.31
CA LEU A 140 16.84 16.98 25.75
C LEU A 140 15.94 18.05 26.40
N LEU A 141 14.63 17.94 26.25
CA LEU A 141 13.63 18.87 26.83
C LEU A 141 12.87 18.25 28.01
N ARG A 142 13.24 17.04 28.46
CA ARG A 142 12.68 16.43 29.68
C ARG A 142 13.20 17.21 30.89
N LYS A 143 12.31 17.90 31.60
CA LYS A 143 12.62 18.61 32.85
C LYS A 143 12.79 17.64 34.01
#